data_AF-A0A3R8U0L2-F1
#
_entry.id   AF-A0A3R8U0L2-F1
#
_cell.length_a   1.000
_cell.length_b   1.000
_cell.length_c   1.000
_cell.angle_alpha   90.00
_cell.angle_beta   90.00
_cell.angle_gamma   90.00
#
_symmetry.space_group_name_H-M   'P 1'
#
loop_
_entity.id
_entity.type
_entity.pdbx_description
1 polymer ?
#
loop_
_entity_poly.entity_id
_entity_poly.type
_entity_poly.pdbx_seq_one_letter_code
_entity_poly.pdbx_strand_id
1 'polypeptide(L)'
;MYCPARKFGIVTEIMRRVIGQVEALLSWHSRINVIRFDCHFPQGWKNDHKLENKVMSAFTKMLKSKLRTKQWLGHDHVITGWSYEVGEENGNGHYHFFVGFEALYRRLGSFEGGIYTGLYGLIKDCWKRVIGGHIHFSKSRIVKRSNVTQIHQCVRHLSYIAKDVTKGFGSGCTAKNYALSRLKPKPKSESTDMKGVQFSDCAGALAE
;
A
#
# COMPACT_ATOMS: atom_id res chain seq x y z
N MET A 1 -1.33 -37.10 8.38
CA MET A 1 -0.59 -36.44 9.47
C MET A 1 -0.99 -34.97 9.45
N TYR A 2 -1.77 -34.55 10.44
CA TYR A 2 -2.38 -33.22 10.55
C TYR A 2 -1.32 -32.25 11.10
N CYS A 3 -0.91 -31.23 10.34
CA CYS A 3 0.00 -30.20 10.82
C CYS A 3 -0.84 -28.96 11.20
N PRO A 4 -0.92 -28.59 12.48
CA PRO A 4 -1.77 -27.51 12.94
C PRO A 4 -1.22 -26.14 12.50
N ALA A 5 -2.15 -25.21 12.25
CA ALA A 5 -1.96 -23.86 11.74
C ALA A 5 -0.67 -23.16 12.23
N ARG A 6 0.23 -22.80 11.31
CA ARG A 6 1.31 -21.84 11.59
C ARG A 6 0.66 -20.49 11.89
N LYS A 7 0.77 -20.02 13.14
CA LYS A 7 0.42 -18.64 13.53
C LYS A 7 1.10 -17.67 12.54
N PHE A 8 0.29 -16.86 11.87
CA PHE A 8 0.69 -15.93 10.82
C PHE A 8 1.72 -14.92 11.34
N GLY A 9 2.95 -14.96 10.82
CA GLY A 9 3.99 -13.98 11.12
C GLY A 9 3.81 -12.68 10.34
N ILE A 10 4.48 -11.62 10.80
CA ILE A 10 4.66 -10.37 10.06
C ILE A 10 6.12 -10.32 9.59
N VAL A 11 6.35 -10.13 8.28
CA VAL A 11 7.69 -9.90 7.74
C VAL A 11 8.17 -8.51 8.17
N THR A 12 9.00 -8.48 9.20
CA THR A 12 9.47 -7.24 9.85
C THR A 12 10.21 -6.31 8.90
N GLU A 13 10.95 -6.85 7.91
CA GLU A 13 11.63 -6.04 6.90
C GLU A 13 10.64 -5.24 6.03
N ILE A 14 9.56 -5.89 5.56
CA ILE A 14 8.51 -5.23 4.79
C ILE A 14 7.86 -4.16 5.65
N MET A 15 7.57 -4.45 6.92
CA MET A 15 6.98 -3.47 7.83
C MET A 15 7.86 -2.27 8.10
N ARG A 16 9.15 -2.47 8.38
CA ARG A 16 10.10 -1.38 8.60
C ARG A 16 10.13 -0.43 7.39
N ARG A 17 10.09 -0.98 6.18
CA ARG A 17 10.06 -0.20 4.94
C ARG A 17 8.73 0.51 4.72
N VAL A 18 7.60 -0.11 5.05
CA VAL A 18 6.28 0.53 5.01
C VAL A 18 6.22 1.71 5.98
N ILE A 19 6.64 1.51 7.23
CA ILE A 19 6.71 2.57 8.25
C ILE A 19 7.57 3.72 7.75
N GLY A 20 8.79 3.44 7.27
CA GLY A 20 9.68 4.48 6.75
C GLY A 20 9.08 5.25 5.55
N GLN A 21 8.24 4.62 4.71
CA GLN A 21 7.53 5.34 3.65
C GLN A 21 6.41 6.25 4.20
N VAL A 22 5.65 5.79 5.20
CA VAL A 22 4.63 6.62 5.86
C VAL A 22 5.28 7.82 6.54
N GLU A 23 6.37 7.61 7.28
CA GLU A 23 7.14 8.68 7.93
C GLU A 23 7.74 9.65 6.92
N ALA A 24 8.32 9.14 5.84
CA ALA A 24 8.84 9.98 4.76
C ALA A 24 7.73 10.87 4.18
N LEU A 25 6.54 10.32 3.89
CA LEU A 25 5.44 11.12 3.39
C LEU A 25 4.93 12.14 4.42
N LEU A 26 4.83 11.74 5.69
CA LEU A 26 4.48 12.64 6.79
C LEU A 26 5.53 13.72 6.99
N SER A 27 6.81 13.54 6.64
CA SER A 27 7.80 14.61 6.71
C SER A 27 7.56 15.72 5.66
N TRP A 28 6.96 15.37 4.52
CA TRP A 28 6.55 16.33 3.48
C TRP A 28 5.23 17.02 3.80
N HIS A 29 4.23 16.26 4.28
CA HIS A 29 2.87 16.74 4.48
C HIS A 29 2.41 16.55 5.92
N SER A 30 1.77 17.56 6.52
CA SER A 30 1.25 17.47 7.90
C SER A 30 0.07 16.50 8.04
N ARG A 31 -0.60 16.18 6.92
CA ARG A 31 -1.76 15.29 6.87
C ARG A 31 -1.79 14.53 5.55
N ILE A 32 -1.95 13.21 5.62
CA ILE A 32 -1.95 12.31 4.46
C ILE A 32 -3.21 11.46 4.41
N ASN A 33 -3.58 11.02 3.21
CA ASN A 33 -4.54 9.93 3.01
C ASN A 33 -3.78 8.66 2.65
N VAL A 34 -4.19 7.53 3.21
CA VAL A 34 -3.67 6.19 2.89
C VAL A 34 -4.84 5.27 2.61
N ILE A 35 -4.79 4.55 1.49
CA ILE A 35 -5.83 3.63 1.07
C ILE A 35 -5.18 2.29 0.74
N ARG A 36 -5.71 1.21 1.31
CA ARG A 36 -5.39 -0.17 0.94
C ARG A 36 -6.52 -0.77 0.13
N PHE A 37 -6.19 -1.58 -0.86
CA PHE A 37 -7.14 -2.29 -1.70
C PHE A 37 -6.47 -3.52 -2.31
N ASP A 38 -7.29 -4.47 -2.74
CA ASP A 38 -6.83 -5.78 -3.19
C ASP A 38 -7.13 -5.86 -4.70
N CYS A 39 -6.08 -6.06 -5.49
CA CYS A 39 -6.17 -6.17 -6.95
C CYS A 39 -6.32 -7.63 -7.34
N HIS A 40 -7.43 -7.94 -7.99
CA HIS A 40 -7.70 -9.26 -8.54
C HIS A 40 -7.64 -9.21 -10.06
N PHE A 41 -7.02 -10.23 -10.64
CA PHE A 41 -6.96 -10.42 -12.08
C PHE A 41 -8.33 -10.80 -12.66
N PRO A 42 -8.52 -10.64 -13.98
CA PRO A 42 -9.73 -11.12 -14.66
C PRO A 42 -9.96 -12.63 -14.43
N GLN A 43 -11.22 -13.05 -14.50
CA GLN A 43 -11.57 -14.46 -14.45
C GLN A 43 -10.85 -15.23 -15.57
N GLY A 44 -10.33 -16.41 -15.24
CA GLY A 44 -9.57 -17.24 -16.19
C GLY A 44 -8.12 -16.81 -16.40
N TRP A 45 -7.63 -15.82 -15.65
CA TRP A 45 -6.21 -15.47 -15.65
C TRP A 45 -5.34 -16.65 -15.22
N LYS A 46 -4.30 -16.93 -15.99
CA LYS A 46 -3.28 -17.94 -15.64
C LYS A 46 -2.12 -17.23 -14.94
N ASN A 47 -1.73 -17.75 -13.78
CA ASN A 47 -0.66 -17.15 -12.98
C ASN A 47 0.65 -17.08 -13.80
N ASP A 48 1.14 -15.87 -13.99
CA ASP A 48 2.44 -15.57 -14.60
C ASP A 48 3.04 -14.38 -13.86
N HIS A 49 3.87 -14.68 -12.86
CA HIS A 49 4.45 -13.66 -11.99
C HIS A 49 5.28 -12.61 -12.73
N LYS A 50 5.89 -12.94 -13.88
CA LYS A 50 6.68 -11.97 -14.64
C LYS A 50 5.77 -10.99 -15.35
N LEU A 51 4.69 -11.47 -15.95
CA LEU A 51 3.67 -10.63 -16.57
C LEU A 51 2.92 -9.80 -15.53
N GLU A 52 2.53 -10.41 -14.41
CA GLU A 52 1.85 -9.74 -13.30
C GLU A 52 2.70 -8.61 -12.72
N ASN A 53 4.02 -8.82 -12.54
CA ASN A 53 4.94 -7.76 -12.11
C ASN A 53 4.97 -6.57 -13.09
N LYS A 54 4.91 -6.83 -14.40
CA LYS A 54 4.81 -5.77 -15.43
C LYS A 54 3.47 -5.04 -15.32
N VAL A 55 2.37 -5.77 -15.13
CA VAL A 55 1.02 -5.22 -14.90
C VAL A 55 1.01 -4.31 -13.66
N MET A 56 1.54 -4.78 -12.53
CA MET A 56 1.62 -3.99 -11.29
C MET A 56 2.47 -2.72 -11.47
N SER A 57 3.56 -2.81 -12.24
CA SER A 57 4.40 -1.65 -12.58
C SER A 57 3.66 -0.64 -13.46
N ALA A 58 2.95 -1.11 -14.48
CA ALA A 58 2.14 -0.28 -15.38
C ALA A 58 1.00 0.41 -14.61
N PHE A 59 0.29 -0.33 -13.78
CA PHE A 59 -0.76 0.18 -12.89
C PHE A 59 -0.21 1.26 -11.94
N THR A 60 0.90 0.98 -11.25
CA THR A 60 1.53 1.95 -10.33
C THR A 60 1.95 3.22 -11.06
N LYS A 61 2.56 3.10 -12.25
CA LYS A 61 2.97 4.24 -13.07
C LYS A 61 1.78 5.07 -13.51
N MET A 62 0.71 4.43 -13.99
CA MET A 62 -0.50 5.10 -14.44
C MET A 62 -1.19 5.84 -13.29
N LEU A 63 -1.38 5.17 -12.15
CA LEU A 63 -2.02 5.76 -10.98
C LEU A 63 -1.25 6.99 -10.48
N LYS A 64 0.08 6.88 -10.34
CA LYS A 64 0.94 8.02 -9.96
C LYS A 64 0.88 9.16 -10.96
N SER A 65 0.90 8.87 -12.26
CA SER A 65 0.78 9.89 -13.30
C SER A 65 -0.54 10.65 -13.19
N LYS A 66 -1.66 9.93 -13.00
CA LYS A 66 -2.98 10.55 -12.81
C LYS A 66 -3.05 11.42 -11.55
N LEU A 67 -2.52 10.95 -10.41
CA LEU A 67 -2.47 11.72 -9.16
C LEU A 67 -1.64 13.00 -9.27
N ARG A 68 -0.65 13.05 -10.17
CA ARG A 68 0.17 14.26 -10.45
C ARG A 68 -0.50 15.27 -11.38
N THR A 69 -1.63 14.92 -11.99
CA THR A 69 -2.34 15.89 -12.85
C THR A 69 -3.02 16.98 -12.02
N LYS A 70 -3.24 18.15 -12.61
CA LYS A 70 -4.01 19.25 -11.98
C LYS A 70 -5.42 18.82 -11.59
N GLN A 71 -6.03 17.92 -12.35
CA GLN A 71 -7.33 17.32 -12.03
C GLN A 71 -7.31 16.58 -10.68
N TRP A 72 -6.16 16.13 -10.21
CA TRP A 72 -5.96 15.45 -8.93
C TRP A 72 -5.06 16.23 -7.97
N LEU A 73 -5.07 17.56 -8.08
CA LEU A 73 -4.32 18.49 -7.21
C LEU A 73 -2.79 18.36 -7.27
N GLY A 74 -2.22 17.64 -8.24
CA GLY A 74 -0.78 17.66 -8.47
C GLY A 74 0.04 17.01 -7.34
N HIS A 75 -0.33 15.81 -6.89
CA HIS A 75 0.37 15.16 -5.78
C HIS A 75 1.81 14.73 -6.16
N ASP A 76 2.80 15.51 -5.71
CA ASP A 76 4.20 15.23 -6.03
C ASP A 76 4.84 14.13 -5.18
N HIS A 77 4.36 13.95 -3.96
CA HIS A 77 4.82 12.90 -3.07
C HIS A 77 3.74 11.82 -2.95
N VAL A 78 4.02 10.65 -3.55
CA VAL A 78 3.12 9.49 -3.53
C VAL A 78 3.90 8.26 -3.12
N ILE A 79 3.48 7.65 -2.02
CA ILE A 79 3.95 6.34 -1.58
C ILE A 79 3.02 5.25 -2.11
N THR A 80 3.60 4.13 -2.49
CA THR A 80 2.85 2.96 -2.97
C THR A 80 3.53 1.72 -2.51
N GLY A 81 2.79 0.65 -2.36
CA GLY A 81 3.39 -0.67 -2.22
C GLY A 81 2.40 -1.78 -2.44
N TRP A 82 2.93 -2.95 -2.74
CA TRP A 82 2.13 -4.13 -2.97
C TRP A 82 2.83 -5.40 -2.54
N SER A 83 2.03 -6.41 -2.25
CA SER A 83 2.47 -7.79 -2.01
C SER A 83 1.51 -8.77 -2.66
N TYR A 84 2.07 -9.84 -3.21
CA TYR A 84 1.30 -10.97 -3.70
C TYR A 84 0.85 -11.87 -2.54
N GLU A 85 -0.39 -12.32 -2.59
CA GLU A 85 -0.96 -13.34 -1.70
C GLU A 85 -1.76 -14.34 -2.54
N VAL A 86 -1.76 -15.61 -2.12
CA VAL A 86 -2.63 -16.64 -2.69
C VAL A 86 -3.77 -16.85 -1.71
N GLY A 87 -5.00 -16.64 -2.15
CA GLY A 87 -6.18 -16.83 -1.30
C GLY A 87 -6.30 -18.28 -0.84
N GLU A 88 -6.45 -18.48 0.47
CA GLU A 88 -6.56 -19.82 1.09
C GLU A 88 -7.79 -20.59 0.62
N GLU A 89 -8.90 -19.90 0.33
CA GLU A 89 -10.19 -20.54 -0.03
C GLU A 89 -10.26 -20.95 -1.52
N ASN A 90 -9.70 -20.15 -2.42
CA ASN A 90 -9.94 -20.30 -3.87
C ASN A 90 -8.66 -20.61 -4.67
N GLY A 91 -7.49 -20.59 -4.04
CA GLY A 91 -6.19 -20.76 -4.70
C GLY A 91 -5.82 -19.65 -5.71
N ASN A 92 -6.67 -18.64 -5.86
CA ASN A 92 -6.44 -17.52 -6.78
C ASN A 92 -5.50 -16.49 -6.15
N GLY A 93 -4.50 -16.06 -6.93
CA GLY A 93 -3.58 -15.00 -6.53
C GLY A 93 -4.22 -13.62 -6.63
N HIS A 94 -3.99 -12.79 -5.61
CA HIS A 94 -4.33 -11.37 -5.62
C HIS A 94 -3.22 -10.54 -5.00
N TYR A 95 -3.25 -9.24 -5.27
CA TYR A 95 -2.23 -8.31 -4.76
C TYR A 95 -2.85 -7.36 -3.76
N HIS A 96 -2.38 -7.39 -2.50
CA HIS A 96 -2.65 -6.30 -1.58
C HIS A 96 -1.84 -5.09 -2.01
N PHE A 97 -2.49 -3.96 -2.20
CA PHE A 97 -1.87 -2.72 -2.62
C PHE A 97 -2.22 -1.62 -1.62
N PHE A 98 -1.30 -0.67 -1.43
CA PHE A 98 -1.62 0.62 -0.83
C PHE A 98 -1.08 1.78 -1.63
N VAL A 99 -1.78 2.90 -1.54
CA VAL A 99 -1.34 4.20 -2.02
C VAL A 99 -1.52 5.23 -0.92
N GLY A 100 -0.54 6.11 -0.76
CA GLY A 100 -0.59 7.23 0.17
C GLY A 100 -0.08 8.51 -0.47
N PHE A 101 -0.71 9.63 -0.15
CA PHE A 101 -0.41 10.96 -0.69
C PHE A 101 -1.01 12.03 0.24
N GLU A 102 -0.79 13.30 -0.06
CA GLU A 102 -1.34 14.42 0.71
C GLU A 102 -2.89 14.33 0.85
N ALA A 103 -3.41 14.67 2.02
CA ALA A 103 -4.82 14.46 2.30
C ALA A 103 -5.77 15.30 1.43
N LEU A 104 -6.53 14.64 0.56
CA LEU A 104 -7.71 15.17 -0.12
C LEU A 104 -8.91 15.32 0.84
N TYR A 105 -9.44 16.54 0.99
CA TYR A 105 -10.59 16.80 1.88
C TYR A 105 -11.97 16.59 1.20
N ARG A 106 -12.03 16.45 -0.13
CA ARG A 106 -13.31 16.39 -0.89
C ARG A 106 -13.31 15.47 -2.13
N ARG A 107 -12.27 14.65 -2.34
CA ARG A 107 -12.10 13.86 -3.59
C ARG A 107 -11.87 12.36 -3.36
N LEU A 108 -12.08 11.87 -2.13
CA LEU A 108 -12.05 10.43 -1.85
C LEU A 108 -13.12 9.68 -2.67
N GLY A 109 -14.34 10.24 -2.73
CA GLY A 109 -15.49 9.61 -3.37
C GLY A 109 -16.13 8.55 -2.48
N SER A 110 -17.06 7.79 -3.07
CA SER A 110 -17.75 6.65 -2.45
C SER A 110 -17.71 5.43 -3.40
N PHE A 111 -18.03 4.25 -2.86
CA PHE A 111 -18.16 3.01 -3.63
C PHE A 111 -19.50 2.29 -3.37
N GLU A 112 -20.52 3.03 -2.91
CA GLU A 112 -21.83 2.49 -2.55
C GLU A 112 -22.63 2.05 -3.80
N GLY A 113 -23.39 0.96 -3.68
CA GLY A 113 -24.23 0.46 -4.78
C GLY A 113 -23.47 0.01 -6.03
N GLY A 114 -22.17 -0.29 -5.92
CA GLY A 114 -21.33 -0.67 -7.07
C GLY A 114 -20.85 0.50 -7.94
N ILE A 115 -21.21 1.73 -7.58
CA ILE A 115 -20.77 2.96 -8.26
C ILE A 115 -19.54 3.51 -7.54
N TYR A 116 -18.44 3.68 -8.27
CA TYR A 116 -17.18 4.15 -7.74
C TYR A 116 -16.94 5.58 -8.21
N THR A 117 -16.88 6.53 -7.29
CA THR A 117 -16.63 7.95 -7.58
C THR A 117 -15.30 8.40 -7.01
N GLY A 118 -14.84 9.59 -7.43
CA GLY A 118 -13.62 10.18 -6.91
C GLY A 118 -12.41 9.25 -7.07
N LEU A 119 -11.59 9.17 -6.03
CA LEU A 119 -10.36 8.40 -6.03
C LEU A 119 -10.59 6.89 -6.18
N TYR A 120 -11.66 6.36 -5.60
CA TYR A 120 -12.02 4.95 -5.77
C TYR A 120 -12.32 4.63 -7.24
N GLY A 121 -13.05 5.52 -7.92
CA GLY A 121 -13.30 5.44 -9.36
C GLY A 121 -12.00 5.48 -10.17
N LEU A 122 -11.11 6.42 -9.87
CA LEU A 122 -9.80 6.53 -10.53
C LEU A 122 -8.98 5.23 -10.40
N ILE A 123 -8.89 4.67 -9.20
CA ILE A 123 -8.12 3.46 -8.93
C ILE A 123 -8.71 2.29 -9.73
N LYS A 124 -10.04 2.11 -9.71
CA LYS A 124 -10.75 1.09 -10.49
C LYS A 124 -10.52 1.25 -11.99
N ASP A 125 -10.62 2.47 -12.51
CA ASP A 125 -10.42 2.76 -13.94
C ASP A 125 -8.98 2.47 -14.38
N CYS A 126 -7.99 2.83 -13.56
CA CYS A 126 -6.59 2.51 -13.83
C CYS A 126 -6.37 0.99 -13.92
N TRP A 127 -6.91 0.22 -12.98
CA TRP A 127 -6.78 -1.25 -13.01
C TRP A 127 -7.51 -1.88 -14.20
N LYS A 128 -8.75 -1.43 -14.47
CA LYS A 128 -9.54 -1.89 -15.62
C LYS A 128 -8.82 -1.61 -16.93
N ARG A 129 -8.18 -0.45 -17.09
CA ARG A 129 -7.42 -0.09 -18.30
C ARG A 129 -6.15 -0.91 -18.48
N VAL A 130 -5.50 -1.32 -17.39
CA VAL A 130 -4.26 -2.10 -17.47
C VAL A 130 -4.54 -3.57 -17.75
N ILE A 131 -5.55 -4.16 -17.12
CA ILE A 131 -5.79 -5.61 -17.23
C ILE A 131 -7.25 -6.05 -17.22
N GLY A 132 -8.21 -5.18 -16.87
CA GLY A 132 -9.64 -5.53 -16.89
C GLY A 132 -10.13 -6.35 -15.69
N GLY A 133 -9.38 -6.38 -14.60
CA GLY A 133 -9.75 -7.11 -13.37
C GLY A 133 -10.65 -6.31 -12.42
N HIS A 134 -10.78 -6.80 -11.18
CA HIS A 134 -11.57 -6.14 -10.13
C HIS A 134 -10.71 -5.68 -8.94
N ILE A 135 -11.23 -4.71 -8.19
CA ILE A 135 -10.60 -4.18 -6.98
C ILE A 135 -11.55 -4.36 -5.81
N HIS A 136 -11.03 -4.87 -4.71
CA HIS A 136 -11.70 -4.86 -3.42
C HIS A 136 -11.10 -3.78 -2.52
N PHE A 137 -11.85 -2.73 -2.22
CA PHE A 137 -11.35 -1.64 -1.38
C PHE A 137 -11.49 -1.98 0.10
N SER A 138 -10.50 -1.54 0.87
CA SER A 138 -10.60 -1.47 2.32
C SER A 138 -10.72 -0.01 2.78
N LYS A 139 -10.94 0.19 4.09
CA LYS A 139 -11.13 1.52 4.67
C LYS A 139 -9.93 2.43 4.40
N SER A 140 -10.19 3.65 3.92
CA SER A 140 -9.16 4.70 3.85
C SER A 140 -8.87 5.27 5.24
N ARG A 141 -7.67 5.84 5.41
CA ARG A 141 -7.24 6.48 6.64
C ARG A 141 -6.63 7.85 6.37
N ILE A 142 -7.10 8.83 7.13
CA ILE A 142 -6.45 10.14 7.23
C ILE A 142 -5.51 10.10 8.43
N VAL A 143 -4.25 10.48 8.21
CA VAL A 143 -3.21 10.45 9.24
C VAL A 143 -2.59 11.83 9.36
N LYS A 144 -2.57 12.38 10.58
CA LYS A 144 -1.87 13.63 10.92
C LYS A 144 -0.50 13.32 11.51
N ARG A 145 0.52 14.11 11.14
CA ARG A 145 1.91 13.96 11.63
C ARG A 145 2.01 13.98 13.15
N SER A 146 1.22 14.83 13.81
CA SER A 146 1.23 14.98 15.27
C SER A 146 0.38 13.95 16.01
N ASN A 147 -0.35 13.08 15.30
CA ASN A 147 -1.27 12.13 15.93
C ASN A 147 -0.70 10.71 15.86
N VAL A 148 -0.02 10.33 16.94
CA VAL A 148 0.62 9.01 17.10
C VAL A 148 -0.41 7.87 16.96
N THR A 149 -1.59 8.00 17.58
CA THR A 149 -2.66 6.99 17.47
C THR A 149 -3.09 6.73 16.02
N GLN A 150 -3.26 7.77 15.21
CA GLN A 150 -3.59 7.63 13.78
C GLN A 150 -2.46 6.96 13.00
N ILE A 151 -1.21 7.25 13.35
CA ILE A 151 -0.04 6.60 12.75
C ILE A 151 -0.04 5.11 13.08
N HIS A 152 -0.20 4.72 14.35
CA HIS A 152 -0.29 3.30 14.75
C HIS A 152 -1.44 2.57 14.04
N GLN A 153 -2.62 3.19 13.97
CA GLN A 153 -3.76 2.60 13.25
C GLN A 153 -3.48 2.44 11.76
N CYS A 154 -2.76 3.38 11.14
CA CYS A 154 -2.32 3.29 9.76
C CYS A 154 -1.31 2.16 9.56
N VAL A 155 -0.29 2.07 10.42
CA VAL A 155 0.72 1.00 10.37
C VAL A 155 0.07 -0.37 10.57
N ARG A 156 -0.84 -0.52 11.55
CA ARG A 156 -1.63 -1.74 11.75
C ARG A 156 -2.46 -2.09 10.51
N HIS A 157 -3.06 -1.09 9.86
CA HIS A 157 -3.84 -1.31 8.64
C HIS A 157 -2.98 -1.75 7.46
N LEU A 158 -1.77 -1.21 7.32
CA LEU A 158 -0.82 -1.62 6.29
C LEU A 158 -0.09 -2.93 6.62
N SER A 159 -0.17 -3.42 7.87
CA SER A 159 0.48 -4.68 8.28
C SER A 159 0.03 -5.90 7.50
N TYR A 160 -1.17 -5.85 6.90
CA TYR A 160 -1.66 -6.88 5.98
C TYR A 160 -0.71 -7.12 4.80
N ILE A 161 -0.02 -6.07 4.32
CA ILE A 161 0.94 -6.18 3.22
C ILE A 161 2.20 -6.95 3.65
N ALA A 162 2.45 -7.07 4.95
CA ALA A 162 3.58 -7.80 5.50
C ALA A 162 3.21 -9.19 6.05
N LYS A 163 1.93 -9.61 5.99
CA LYS A 163 1.51 -10.96 6.40
C LYS A 163 2.28 -12.04 5.62
N ASP A 164 2.74 -13.08 6.31
CA ASP A 164 3.82 -13.97 5.83
C ASP A 164 3.36 -15.25 5.07
N VAL A 165 2.09 -15.64 5.16
CA VAL A 165 1.75 -17.07 4.98
C VAL A 165 1.71 -17.64 3.56
N THR A 166 1.85 -16.84 2.49
CA THR A 166 1.99 -17.41 1.12
C THR A 166 3.03 -16.73 0.27
N LYS A 167 3.89 -15.89 0.87
CA LYS A 167 4.99 -15.27 0.12
C LYS A 167 6.06 -16.33 -0.03
N GLY A 168 6.07 -17.04 -1.16
CA GLY A 168 7.13 -17.97 -1.52
C GLY A 168 8.47 -17.25 -1.62
N PHE A 169 9.11 -16.97 -0.49
CA PHE A 169 10.49 -16.53 -0.44
C PHE A 169 11.34 -17.71 -0.90
N GLY A 170 11.92 -17.62 -2.10
CA GLY A 170 12.89 -18.60 -2.58
C GLY A 170 12.36 -19.73 -3.46
N SER A 171 11.17 -19.63 -4.07
CA SER A 171 10.65 -20.64 -5.02
C SER A 171 11.38 -20.69 -6.39
N GLY A 172 12.58 -20.11 -6.51
CA GLY A 172 13.33 -20.07 -7.77
C GLY A 172 12.74 -19.12 -8.84
N CYS A 173 11.58 -18.51 -8.60
CA CYS A 173 11.04 -17.47 -9.46
C CYS A 173 11.84 -16.16 -9.29
N THR A 174 12.37 -15.62 -10.39
CA THR A 174 13.07 -14.31 -10.43
C THR A 174 12.13 -13.11 -10.27
N ALA A 175 10.82 -13.35 -10.24
CA ALA A 175 9.80 -12.31 -10.11
C ALA A 175 9.64 -11.86 -8.65
N LYS A 176 9.32 -10.57 -8.44
CA LYS A 176 9.16 -10.01 -7.09
C LYS A 176 7.80 -10.40 -6.52
N ASN A 177 7.79 -10.76 -5.24
CA ASN A 177 6.57 -11.03 -4.47
C ASN A 177 6.04 -9.79 -3.74
N TYR A 178 6.85 -8.73 -3.65
CA TYR A 178 6.43 -7.44 -3.12
C TYR A 178 7.26 -6.30 -3.72
N ALA A 179 6.71 -5.09 -3.70
CA ALA A 179 7.47 -3.88 -3.98
C ALA A 179 6.92 -2.70 -3.18
N LEU A 180 7.82 -1.79 -2.81
CA LEU A 180 7.50 -0.56 -2.08
C LEU A 180 8.14 0.63 -2.79
N SER A 181 7.50 1.80 -2.70
CA SER A 181 8.09 3.06 -3.11
C SER A 181 9.34 3.38 -2.30
N ARG A 182 10.11 4.36 -2.80
CA ARG A 182 11.35 4.83 -2.18
C ARG A 182 11.34 6.36 -2.06
N LEU A 183 10.23 6.90 -1.55
CA LEU A 183 10.14 8.33 -1.23
C LEU A 183 11.18 8.65 -0.16
N LYS A 184 12.02 9.65 -0.42
CA LYS A 184 12.99 10.17 0.55
C LYS A 184 12.29 11.14 1.50
N PRO A 185 12.66 11.18 2.80
CA PRO A 185 12.19 12.21 3.71
C PRO A 185 12.52 13.61 3.21
N LYS A 186 11.74 14.61 3.65
CA LYS A 186 12.03 16.02 3.41
C LYS A 186 13.43 16.35 3.97
N PRO A 187 14.34 16.96 3.19
CA PRO A 187 15.60 17.43 3.72
C PRO A 187 15.33 18.36 4.91
N LYS A 188 16.05 18.16 6.01
CA LYS A 188 16.03 19.13 7.10
C LYS A 188 16.68 20.40 6.56
N SER A 189 15.95 21.51 6.51
CA SER A 189 16.62 22.81 6.35
C SER A 189 17.51 23.00 7.57
N GLU A 190 18.78 23.33 7.37
CA GLU A 190 19.64 23.81 8.44
C GLU A 190 19.08 25.15 8.94
N SER A 191 18.16 25.10 9.89
CA SER A 191 17.78 26.24 10.71
C SER A 191 17.09 25.77 11.99
N THR A 192 17.83 25.93 13.09
CA THR A 192 17.45 26.03 14.51
C THR A 192 16.58 24.93 15.12
N ASP A 193 17.23 24.19 16.02
CA ASP A 193 16.71 23.41 17.14
C ASP A 193 15.19 23.41 17.36
N MET A 194 14.57 22.26 17.09
CA MET A 194 13.66 21.63 18.03
C MET A 194 13.80 20.10 17.94
N LYS A 195 14.02 19.47 19.09
CA LYS A 195 14.22 18.03 19.30
C LYS A 195 13.14 17.22 18.59
N GLY A 196 13.51 16.57 17.50
CA GLY A 196 12.67 15.60 16.80
C GLY A 196 12.66 14.28 17.58
N VAL A 197 11.47 13.80 17.95
CA VAL A 197 11.28 12.44 18.45
C VAL A 197 11.68 11.46 17.33
N GLN A 198 12.76 10.72 17.54
CA GLN A 198 13.13 9.57 16.70
C GLN A 198 12.24 8.40 17.09
N PHE A 199 11.46 7.89 16.12
CA PHE A 199 10.65 6.68 16.29
C PHE A 199 11.40 5.46 15.75
N SER A 200 12.49 5.05 16.42
CA SER A 200 13.21 3.80 16.09
C SER A 200 12.71 2.56 16.86
N ASP A 201 11.82 2.71 17.85
CA ASP A 201 11.67 1.66 18.87
C ASP A 201 10.36 0.83 18.79
N CYS A 202 9.54 0.99 17.76
CA CYS A 202 8.25 0.27 17.66
C CYS A 202 8.33 -1.18 17.11
N ALA A 203 9.51 -1.78 16.99
CA ALA A 203 9.64 -3.18 16.56
C ALA A 203 9.38 -4.22 17.68
N GLY A 204 9.28 -3.80 18.94
CA GLY A 204 9.19 -4.71 20.09
C GLY A 204 7.78 -5.09 20.58
N ALA A 205 6.71 -4.42 20.14
CA ALA A 205 5.39 -4.52 20.78
C ALA A 205 4.33 -5.31 19.99
N LEU A 206 4.74 -6.20 19.08
CA LEU A 206 3.81 -7.06 18.31
C LEU A 206 4.00 -8.56 18.61
N ALA A 207 4.56 -8.89 19.76
CA ALA A 207 4.78 -10.25 20.21
C ALA A 207 4.20 -10.49 21.61
N GLU A 208 2.90 -10.25 21.79
CA GLU A 208 2.07 -10.88 22.83
C GLU A 208 0.69 -11.20 22.26
#